data_AF-A0A9D3YQP6-F1
#
_entry.id   AF-A0A9D3YQP6-F1
#
_cell.length_a   1.000
_cell.length_b   1.000
_cell.length_c   1.000
_cell.angle_alpha   90.00
_cell.angle_beta   90.00
_cell.angle_gamma   90.00
#
_symmetry.space_group_name_H-M   'P 1'
#
loop_
_entity.id
_entity.type
_entity.pdbx_description
1 polymer ?
#
loop_
_entity_poly.entity_id
_entity_poly.type
_entity_poly.pdbx_seq_one_letter_code
_entity_poly.pdbx_strand_id
1 'polypeptide(L)'
;MARIWLSLLVLGCFQRDTLCFLPNPFSAIDTNDYTHTDITEIGVLKAVAKFFEENAVQACRNCSNGALTGLPDITARRLYDQYYGGQVSEKRFQEAIDDLVKHNNKVDQDHYSEAAWHFNGEQIKESNAKMQTLRDTLLNTLNSSNPNFDAARELIGQYLHLLQMFYSNTNWVEMSGGQTAVIYQPLGISGLPIMAAAPPSIDTCRSCGGTYSSDCQNNLIVAGNLLTSGYKSGQDVVKPAKNPGSVAEGKCSHGGPRDSSATSSAAVGGINKDSMDTTYSPHHHLHEKAAELAIDHTRLFFEDPTYGLRKLVGDDKFQDLLQIRSGNSLVFVIDTTGSMGKDIAAVQNKTAEIVSETKGTPNAPYNYILVTFNDPGNETTVQKTTNPDDIQRWLAAIQVHGGDDCPEFSLTGIQAASTVAMPNSNVFVFTDATPKDPQKINYITSLITEKKLRVQFLVTGSCTRKRVSHDHIHPRNVD
;
A
#
# COMPACT_ATOMS: atom_id res chain seq x y z
N MET A 1 11.80 14.96 -18.28
CA MET A 1 10.53 15.71 -18.45
C MET A 1 9.38 14.76 -18.76
N ALA A 2 8.90 14.04 -17.74
CA ALA A 2 7.68 13.23 -17.80
C ALA A 2 7.24 12.93 -16.35
N ARG A 3 6.77 13.97 -15.64
CA ARG A 3 6.15 13.90 -14.32
C ARG A 3 4.99 14.91 -14.31
N ILE A 4 3.96 14.71 -15.13
CA ILE A 4 2.84 15.67 -15.20
C ILE A 4 1.44 15.04 -15.20
N TRP A 5 1.26 13.73 -15.37
CA TRP A 5 -0.09 13.20 -15.66
C TRP A 5 -0.74 12.33 -14.58
N LEU A 6 -0.55 12.66 -13.30
CA LEU A 6 -1.42 12.09 -12.24
C LEU A 6 -1.66 13.02 -11.03
N SER A 7 -1.62 14.35 -11.19
CA SER A 7 -1.72 15.30 -10.07
C SER A 7 -2.84 16.35 -10.19
N LEU A 8 -3.80 16.17 -11.10
CA LEU A 8 -4.82 17.20 -11.41
C LEU A 8 -6.14 17.11 -10.63
N LEU A 9 -6.22 16.29 -9.56
CA LEU A 9 -7.43 16.20 -8.71
C LEU A 9 -7.18 16.47 -7.22
N VAL A 10 -6.15 17.25 -6.88
CA VAL A 10 -5.96 17.85 -5.54
C VAL A 10 -5.69 19.36 -5.67
N LEU A 11 -6.36 20.03 -6.62
CA LEU A 11 -6.44 21.49 -6.68
C LEU A 11 -7.71 21.94 -5.96
N GLY A 12 -7.71 21.82 -4.64
CA GLY A 12 -8.83 22.20 -3.79
C GLY A 12 -8.46 22.14 -2.33
N CYS A 13 -7.60 23.07 -1.88
CA CYS A 13 -7.58 23.72 -0.56
C CYS A 13 -6.26 24.47 -0.40
N PHE A 14 -6.18 25.66 -0.98
CA PHE A 14 -5.32 26.70 -0.43
C PHE A 14 -5.81 26.99 1.00
N GLN A 15 -4.86 27.04 1.95
CA GLN A 15 -5.01 27.26 3.40
C GLN A 15 -5.24 26.01 4.25
N ARG A 16 -4.19 25.22 4.49
CA ARG A 16 -4.20 24.12 5.48
C ARG A 16 -3.70 24.62 6.83
N ASP A 17 -4.49 24.46 7.89
CA ASP A 17 -4.01 24.56 9.27
C ASP A 17 -3.15 23.33 9.55
N THR A 18 -1.97 23.49 10.14
CA THR A 18 -1.13 22.34 10.52
C THR A 18 -1.82 21.62 11.68
N LEU A 19 -2.33 20.41 11.41
CA LEU A 19 -2.88 19.46 12.37
C LEU A 19 -1.82 18.43 12.84
N CYS A 20 -0.75 18.31 12.04
CA CYS A 20 0.07 17.13 11.90
C CYS A 20 1.33 17.40 11.04
N PHE A 21 2.20 16.39 10.91
CA PHE A 21 3.23 16.32 9.88
C PHE A 21 2.66 16.72 8.52
N LEU A 22 3.43 17.47 7.75
CA LEU A 22 2.93 18.00 6.49
C LEU A 22 2.59 16.85 5.52
N PRO A 23 1.51 16.93 4.72
CA PRO A 23 1.03 15.75 3.97
C PRO A 23 1.97 15.22 2.89
N ASN A 24 2.76 16.08 2.26
CA ASN A 24 3.66 15.70 1.17
C ASN A 24 4.79 16.73 0.95
N PRO A 25 5.83 16.41 0.17
CA PRO A 25 6.97 17.32 -0.04
C PRO A 25 6.62 18.68 -0.66
N PHE A 26 5.50 18.82 -1.38
CA PHE A 26 5.05 20.12 -1.90
C PHE A 26 4.37 21.00 -0.83
N SER A 27 3.98 20.41 0.30
CA SER A 27 3.48 21.14 1.47
C SER A 27 4.55 21.45 2.51
N ALA A 28 5.77 20.93 2.34
CA ALA A 28 6.91 21.17 3.24
C ALA A 28 7.17 22.66 3.40
N ILE A 29 7.43 23.09 4.63
CA ILE A 29 7.69 24.50 4.98
C ILE A 29 9.20 24.70 5.10
N ASP A 30 9.88 23.79 5.79
CA ASP A 30 11.34 23.64 5.76
C ASP A 30 11.73 22.54 4.75
N THR A 31 12.86 22.71 4.08
CA THR A 31 13.37 21.72 3.13
C THR A 31 13.75 20.38 3.75
N ASN A 32 13.92 20.34 5.07
CA ASN A 32 14.25 19.14 5.86
C ASN A 32 13.03 18.58 6.60
N ASP A 33 11.82 19.08 6.33
CA ASP A 33 10.61 18.52 6.91
C ASP A 33 10.38 17.10 6.39
N TYR A 34 10.21 16.16 7.32
CA TYR A 34 9.62 14.86 7.05
C TYR A 34 8.10 14.99 6.97
N THR A 35 7.55 14.48 5.87
CA THR A 35 6.11 14.53 5.58
C THR A 35 5.45 13.18 5.87
N HIS A 36 4.12 13.14 5.93
CA HIS A 36 3.37 11.88 5.97
C HIS A 36 3.76 10.93 4.84
N THR A 37 4.03 11.47 3.64
CA THR A 37 4.57 10.71 2.51
C THR A 37 5.92 10.08 2.86
N ASP A 38 6.90 10.88 3.31
CA ASP A 38 8.25 10.38 3.59
C ASP A 38 8.23 9.32 4.70
N ILE A 39 7.52 9.59 5.79
CA ILE A 39 7.46 8.67 6.94
C ILE A 39 6.84 7.32 6.54
N THR A 40 5.73 7.36 5.81
CA THR A 40 5.02 6.17 5.36
C THR A 40 5.85 5.38 4.34
N GLU A 41 6.38 6.05 3.32
CA GLU A 41 7.16 5.44 2.25
C GLU A 41 8.44 4.79 2.82
N ILE A 42 9.23 5.49 3.61
CA ILE A 42 10.47 4.96 4.20
C ILE A 42 10.16 3.78 5.13
N GLY A 43 9.14 3.88 5.97
CA GLY A 43 8.75 2.81 6.89
C GLY A 43 8.34 1.52 6.17
N VAL A 44 7.50 1.64 5.13
CA VAL A 44 7.06 0.49 4.30
C VAL A 44 8.22 -0.10 3.50
N LEU A 45 9.08 0.75 2.91
CA LEU A 45 10.26 0.32 2.19
C LEU A 45 11.22 -0.48 3.08
N LYS A 46 11.46 -0.03 4.32
CA LYS A 46 12.28 -0.76 5.29
C LYS A 46 11.65 -2.11 5.66
N ALA A 47 10.33 -2.17 5.85
CA ALA A 47 9.64 -3.44 6.15
C ALA A 47 9.76 -4.46 4.99
N VAL A 48 9.60 -4.01 3.74
CA VAL A 48 9.79 -4.87 2.57
C VAL A 48 11.25 -5.24 2.36
N ALA A 49 12.19 -4.32 2.62
CA ALA A 49 13.61 -4.63 2.59
C ALA A 49 13.96 -5.73 3.58
N LYS A 50 13.39 -5.70 4.79
CA LYS A 50 13.56 -6.76 5.78
C LYS A 50 12.99 -8.10 5.30
N PHE A 51 11.80 -8.09 4.69
CA PHE A 51 11.21 -9.27 4.06
C PHE A 51 12.12 -9.86 2.98
N PHE A 52 12.71 -9.02 2.11
CA PHE A 52 13.63 -9.43 1.05
C PHE A 52 14.95 -10.00 1.60
N GLU A 53 15.53 -9.43 2.65
CA GLU A 53 16.71 -10.01 3.31
C GLU A 53 16.44 -11.42 3.84
N GLU A 54 15.23 -11.68 4.35
CA GLU A 54 14.83 -12.97 4.90
C GLU A 54 14.41 -13.99 3.84
N ASN A 55 14.09 -13.54 2.62
CA ASN A 55 13.59 -14.37 1.52
C ASN A 55 14.48 -14.26 0.27
N ALA A 56 15.79 -14.15 0.47
CA ALA A 56 16.75 -13.88 -0.60
C ALA A 56 16.58 -14.80 -1.83
N VAL A 57 16.49 -14.18 -3.02
CA VAL A 57 16.49 -14.86 -4.31
C VAL A 57 17.90 -14.95 -4.89
N GLN A 58 18.14 -15.88 -5.81
CA GLN A 58 19.44 -16.05 -6.47
C GLN A 58 19.92 -14.78 -7.20
N ALA A 59 18.99 -13.97 -7.71
CA ALA A 59 19.29 -12.71 -8.39
C ALA A 59 19.73 -11.58 -7.44
N CYS A 60 19.56 -11.74 -6.13
CA CYS A 60 19.92 -10.72 -5.16
C CYS A 60 21.44 -10.55 -5.08
N ARG A 61 21.91 -9.31 -5.23
CA ARG A 61 23.35 -9.01 -5.19
C ARG A 61 23.92 -9.12 -3.78
N ASN A 62 23.22 -8.55 -2.81
CA ASN A 62 23.54 -8.65 -1.38
C ASN A 62 22.26 -8.54 -0.55
N CYS A 63 21.81 -9.66 0.00
CA CYS A 63 20.64 -9.77 0.88
C CYS A 63 21.02 -10.18 2.31
N SER A 64 22.29 -9.98 2.72
CA SER A 64 22.65 -10.22 4.13
C SER A 64 21.84 -9.29 5.04
N ASN A 65 21.56 -9.74 6.26
CA ASN A 65 20.83 -8.94 7.26
C ASN A 65 21.41 -7.52 7.37
N GLY A 66 20.59 -6.49 7.20
CA GLY A 66 21.00 -5.08 7.21
C GLY A 66 21.39 -4.50 5.85
N ALA A 67 21.63 -5.30 4.82
CA ALA A 67 22.13 -4.83 3.53
C ALA A 67 21.10 -4.02 2.73
N LEU A 68 19.82 -4.41 2.77
CA LEU A 68 18.74 -3.74 2.05
C LEU A 68 18.07 -2.69 2.95
N THR A 69 17.85 -3.02 4.22
CA THR A 69 17.28 -2.12 5.22
C THR A 69 18.16 -0.91 5.52
N GLY A 70 19.48 -1.04 5.32
CA GLY A 70 20.47 0.03 5.45
C GLY A 70 20.76 0.81 4.16
N LEU A 71 19.96 0.66 3.10
CA LEU A 71 20.17 1.40 1.86
C LEU A 71 20.00 2.91 2.07
N PRO A 72 20.96 3.75 1.65
CA PRO A 72 20.80 5.20 1.68
C PRO A 72 19.76 5.64 0.64
N ASP A 73 18.94 6.62 1.01
CA ASP A 73 17.79 7.13 0.24
C ASP A 73 17.00 5.98 -0.42
N ILE A 74 16.52 5.05 0.43
CA ILE A 74 15.79 3.88 -0.04
C ILE A 74 14.59 4.32 -0.88
N THR A 75 14.43 3.68 -2.05
CA THR A 75 13.29 3.84 -2.95
C THR A 75 12.86 2.47 -3.43
N ALA A 76 11.61 2.32 -3.85
CA ALA A 76 11.12 1.05 -4.40
C ALA A 76 12.01 0.54 -5.54
N ARG A 77 12.45 1.46 -6.41
CA ARG A 77 13.35 1.15 -7.53
C ARG A 77 14.72 0.66 -7.07
N ARG A 78 15.38 1.40 -6.16
CA ARG A 78 16.70 0.99 -5.64
C ARG A 78 16.60 -0.37 -4.94
N LEU A 79 15.56 -0.58 -4.16
CA LEU A 79 15.34 -1.85 -3.46
C LEU A 79 15.17 -3.02 -4.44
N TYR A 80 14.33 -2.84 -5.46
CA TYR A 80 14.10 -3.86 -6.49
C TYR A 80 15.33 -4.11 -7.36
N ASP A 81 16.10 -3.07 -7.71
CA ASP A 81 17.34 -3.21 -8.46
C ASP A 81 18.37 -4.07 -7.70
N GLN A 82 18.45 -3.93 -6.37
CA GLN A 82 19.33 -4.74 -5.53
C GLN A 82 18.84 -6.18 -5.35
N TYR A 83 17.53 -6.36 -5.18
CA TYR A 83 16.93 -7.66 -4.88
C TYR A 83 16.69 -8.53 -6.12
N TYR A 84 16.16 -7.96 -7.21
CA TYR A 84 15.82 -8.65 -8.45
C TYR A 84 16.84 -8.40 -9.58
N GLY A 85 17.94 -7.68 -9.32
CA GLY A 85 18.97 -7.41 -10.32
C GLY A 85 18.52 -6.56 -11.52
N GLY A 86 17.46 -5.75 -11.34
CA GLY A 86 16.89 -4.89 -12.38
C GLY A 86 15.96 -5.59 -13.38
N GLN A 87 15.58 -6.84 -13.10
CA GLN A 87 14.70 -7.64 -13.98
C GLN A 87 13.21 -7.41 -13.71
N VAL A 88 12.86 -7.00 -12.49
CA VAL A 88 11.47 -6.85 -12.03
C VAL A 88 11.18 -5.38 -11.79
N SER A 89 10.05 -4.91 -12.33
CA SER A 89 9.56 -3.55 -12.16
C SER A 89 8.94 -3.35 -10.77
N GLU A 90 9.33 -2.27 -10.10
CA GLU A 90 8.87 -1.83 -8.78
C GLU A 90 7.47 -1.20 -8.77
N LYS A 91 6.96 -0.82 -9.94
CA LYS A 91 5.76 0.05 -10.06
C LYS A 91 4.55 -0.38 -9.23
N ARG A 92 4.23 -1.67 -9.18
CA ARG A 92 3.07 -2.16 -8.41
C ARG A 92 3.26 -1.97 -6.91
N PHE A 93 4.49 -2.14 -6.43
CA PHE A 93 4.82 -1.85 -5.04
C PHE A 93 4.76 -0.35 -4.76
N GLN A 94 5.25 0.48 -5.68
CA GLN A 94 5.08 1.94 -5.55
C GLN A 94 3.60 2.33 -5.52
N GLU A 95 2.76 1.76 -6.39
CA GLU A 95 1.29 1.99 -6.37
C GLU A 95 0.66 1.59 -5.03
N ALA A 96 1.13 0.50 -4.41
CA ALA A 96 0.67 0.09 -3.08
C ALA A 96 1.13 1.09 -2.00
N ILE A 97 2.35 1.61 -2.06
CA ILE A 97 2.82 2.68 -1.16
C ILE A 97 1.99 3.96 -1.35
N ASP A 98 1.74 4.35 -2.59
CA ASP A 98 0.98 5.54 -2.95
C ASP A 98 -0.46 5.44 -2.41
N ASP A 99 -1.08 4.25 -2.46
CA ASP A 99 -2.38 3.97 -1.83
C ASP A 99 -2.34 4.17 -0.30
N LEU A 100 -1.30 3.69 0.38
CA LEU A 100 -1.14 3.88 1.83
C LEU A 100 -1.00 5.37 2.19
N VAL A 101 -0.14 6.09 1.46
CA VAL A 101 0.10 7.53 1.63
C VAL A 101 -1.18 8.31 1.38
N LYS A 102 -1.94 7.98 0.33
CA LYS A 102 -3.22 8.60 0.01
C LYS A 102 -4.21 8.48 1.16
N HIS A 103 -4.38 7.30 1.74
CA HIS A 103 -5.35 7.09 2.82
C HIS A 103 -4.85 7.62 4.17
N ASN A 104 -3.55 7.71 4.38
CA ASN A 104 -2.97 8.45 5.50
C ASN A 104 -3.34 9.94 5.41
N ASN A 105 -2.97 10.58 4.30
CA ASN A 105 -3.23 12.01 4.06
C ASN A 105 -4.71 12.39 4.04
N LYS A 106 -5.60 11.44 3.72
CA LYS A 106 -7.04 11.68 3.68
C LYS A 106 -7.64 11.86 5.08
N VAL A 107 -7.02 11.31 6.13
CA VAL A 107 -7.50 11.46 7.52
C VAL A 107 -7.53 12.93 7.95
N ASP A 108 -6.54 13.73 7.55
CA ASP A 108 -6.51 15.18 7.84
C ASP A 108 -7.73 15.92 7.32
N GLN A 109 -8.24 15.50 6.17
CA GLN A 109 -9.40 16.13 5.54
C GLN A 109 -10.70 15.59 6.12
N ASP A 110 -10.84 14.26 6.18
CA ASP A 110 -12.08 13.59 6.56
C ASP A 110 -12.37 13.72 8.06
N HIS A 111 -11.32 13.86 8.87
CA HIS A 111 -11.40 13.87 10.33
C HIS A 111 -10.74 15.11 10.95
N TYR A 112 -10.69 16.23 10.21
CA TYR A 112 -10.12 17.51 10.67
C TYR A 112 -10.60 17.91 12.08
N SER A 113 -11.92 17.81 12.31
CA SER A 113 -12.58 18.30 13.54
C SER A 113 -12.62 17.29 14.68
N GLU A 114 -12.03 16.11 14.53
CA GLU A 114 -12.10 15.03 15.52
C GLU A 114 -10.73 14.81 16.20
N ALA A 115 -10.56 15.28 17.44
CA ALA A 115 -9.28 15.27 18.14
C ALA A 115 -8.66 13.87 18.27
N ALA A 116 -9.49 12.83 18.45
CA ALA A 116 -9.05 11.42 18.55
C ALA A 116 -8.41 10.87 17.26
N TRP A 117 -8.57 11.50 16.10
CA TRP A 117 -7.84 11.09 14.89
C TRP A 117 -6.42 11.65 14.83
N HIS A 118 -6.12 12.62 15.69
CA HIS A 118 -4.89 13.41 15.67
C HIS A 118 -4.09 13.30 16.97
N PHE A 119 -4.47 12.41 17.89
CA PHE A 119 -3.94 12.35 19.26
C PHE A 119 -4.01 13.68 20.02
N ASN A 120 -4.92 14.57 19.64
CA ASN A 120 -5.06 15.89 20.24
C ASN A 120 -5.98 15.88 21.47
N GLY A 121 -5.93 16.96 22.24
CA GLY A 121 -6.86 17.23 23.33
C GLY A 121 -6.89 16.19 24.44
N GLU A 122 -5.77 15.53 24.70
CA GLU A 122 -5.61 14.44 25.65
C GLU A 122 -6.52 13.21 25.39
N GLN A 123 -7.09 13.08 24.19
CA GLN A 123 -7.88 11.91 23.75
C GLN A 123 -6.99 10.71 23.38
N ILE A 124 -5.94 10.46 24.15
CA ILE A 124 -4.92 9.42 23.86
C ILE A 124 -5.53 8.01 23.95
N LYS A 125 -6.45 7.81 24.91
CA LYS A 125 -7.13 6.53 25.08
C LYS A 125 -8.10 6.25 23.94
N GLU A 126 -8.84 7.26 23.52
CA GLU A 126 -9.80 7.22 22.42
C GLU A 126 -9.08 6.98 21.09
N SER A 127 -7.97 7.69 20.86
CA SER A 127 -7.10 7.51 19.68
C SER A 127 -6.54 6.08 19.63
N ASN A 128 -6.06 5.55 20.76
CA ASN A 128 -5.57 4.18 20.84
C ASN A 128 -6.68 3.13 20.59
N ALA A 129 -7.88 3.33 21.15
CA ALA A 129 -9.01 2.44 20.91
C ALA A 129 -9.43 2.42 19.42
N LYS A 130 -9.29 3.57 18.75
CA LYS A 130 -9.53 3.70 17.30
C LYS A 130 -8.48 2.93 16.49
N MET A 131 -7.20 3.05 16.84
CA MET A 131 -6.14 2.24 16.25
C MET A 131 -6.40 0.73 16.42
N GLN A 132 -6.80 0.30 17.61
CA GLN A 132 -7.17 -1.10 17.87
C GLN A 132 -8.34 -1.56 16.98
N THR A 133 -9.38 -0.73 16.83
CA THR A 133 -10.52 -1.02 15.96
C THR A 133 -10.13 -1.14 14.49
N LEU A 134 -9.29 -0.22 13.99
CA LEU A 134 -8.76 -0.27 12.61
C LEU A 134 -7.95 -1.55 12.40
N ARG A 135 -7.11 -1.91 13.38
CA ARG A 135 -6.28 -3.11 13.34
C ARG A 135 -7.10 -4.40 13.35
N ASP A 136 -8.10 -4.51 14.21
CA ASP A 136 -8.99 -5.68 14.27
C ASP A 136 -9.78 -5.83 12.96
N THR A 137 -10.27 -4.71 12.40
CA THR A 137 -10.97 -4.70 11.11
C THR A 137 -10.04 -5.11 9.96
N LEU A 138 -8.79 -4.64 9.98
CA LEU A 138 -7.76 -5.01 9.00
C LEU A 138 -7.48 -6.50 9.03
N LEU A 139 -7.27 -7.07 10.22
CA LEU A 139 -7.00 -8.50 10.39
C LEU A 139 -8.19 -9.35 9.93
N ASN A 140 -9.42 -8.94 10.23
CA ASN A 140 -10.62 -9.61 9.71
C ASN A 140 -10.71 -9.55 8.17
N THR A 141 -10.41 -8.38 7.59
CA THR A 141 -10.39 -8.19 6.13
C THR A 141 -9.39 -9.12 5.46
N LEU A 142 -8.16 -9.17 6.00
CA LEU A 142 -7.09 -10.00 5.47
C LEU A 142 -7.29 -11.49 5.75
N ASN A 143 -7.99 -11.88 6.81
CA ASN A 143 -8.27 -13.29 7.13
C ASN A 143 -9.47 -13.90 6.41
N SER A 144 -10.20 -13.11 5.62
CA SER A 144 -11.25 -13.63 4.73
C SER A 144 -10.68 -14.54 3.63
N SER A 145 -11.54 -15.38 3.03
CA SER A 145 -11.15 -16.30 1.94
C SER A 145 -10.79 -15.58 0.64
N ASN A 146 -11.29 -14.37 0.44
CA ASN A 146 -10.96 -13.50 -0.68
C ASN A 146 -10.71 -12.07 -0.17
N PRO A 147 -9.50 -11.79 0.38
CA PRO A 147 -9.19 -10.50 0.99
C PRO A 147 -9.36 -9.33 0.02
N ASN A 148 -10.01 -8.27 0.50
CA ASN A 148 -10.02 -6.98 -0.19
C ASN A 148 -8.76 -6.19 0.20
N PHE A 149 -7.72 -6.30 -0.61
CA PHE A 149 -6.44 -5.64 -0.35
C PHE A 149 -6.51 -4.11 -0.47
N ASP A 150 -7.43 -3.56 -1.27
CA ASP A 150 -7.61 -2.12 -1.40
C ASP A 150 -8.19 -1.53 -0.10
N ALA A 151 -9.23 -2.17 0.44
CA ALA A 151 -9.78 -1.82 1.75
C ALA A 151 -8.76 -2.03 2.88
N ALA A 152 -7.92 -3.06 2.79
CA ALA A 152 -6.84 -3.28 3.75
C ALA A 152 -5.81 -2.14 3.71
N ARG A 153 -5.40 -1.67 2.52
CA ARG A 153 -4.49 -0.52 2.38
C ARG A 153 -5.11 0.78 2.91
N GLU A 154 -6.41 0.97 2.73
CA GLU A 154 -7.13 2.10 3.35
C GLU A 154 -7.05 2.07 4.88
N LEU A 155 -7.36 0.93 5.50
CA LEU A 155 -7.28 0.76 6.96
C LEU A 155 -5.86 0.97 7.50
N ILE A 156 -4.84 0.50 6.76
CA ILE A 156 -3.44 0.72 7.13
C ILE A 156 -3.08 2.20 7.03
N GLY A 157 -3.44 2.90 5.95
CA GLY A 157 -3.19 4.33 5.82
C GLY A 157 -3.77 5.13 7.01
N GLN A 158 -5.01 4.83 7.40
CA GLN A 158 -5.65 5.43 8.57
C GLN A 158 -4.94 5.09 9.89
N TYR A 159 -4.50 3.84 10.06
CA TYR A 159 -3.73 3.42 11.25
C TYR A 159 -2.38 4.13 11.33
N LEU A 160 -1.68 4.25 10.21
CA LEU A 160 -0.37 4.91 10.13
C LEU A 160 -0.47 6.41 10.39
N HIS A 161 -1.55 7.07 9.97
CA HIS A 161 -1.82 8.46 10.32
C HIS A 161 -1.83 8.67 11.84
N LEU A 162 -2.66 7.89 12.55
CA LEU A 162 -2.74 7.91 14.02
C LEU A 162 -1.39 7.60 14.68
N LEU A 163 -0.67 6.59 14.19
CA LEU A 163 0.66 6.22 14.69
C LEU A 163 1.66 7.38 14.57
N GLN A 164 1.62 8.12 13.46
CA GLN A 164 2.48 9.28 13.22
C GLN A 164 2.08 10.45 14.15
N MET A 165 0.78 10.67 14.36
CA MET A 165 0.27 11.70 15.26
C MET A 165 0.59 11.52 16.71
N PHE A 166 0.71 10.28 17.18
CA PHE A 166 1.20 10.03 18.52
C PHE A 166 2.58 10.67 18.77
N TYR A 167 3.51 10.61 17.82
CA TYR A 167 4.86 11.14 18.01
C TYR A 167 4.96 12.66 17.86
N SER A 168 4.17 13.28 16.98
CA SER A 168 4.18 14.73 16.84
C SER A 168 3.41 15.45 17.94
N ASN A 169 2.22 14.94 18.29
CA ASN A 169 1.21 15.70 19.04
C ASN A 169 1.20 15.40 20.54
N THR A 170 1.99 14.42 21.00
CA THR A 170 2.14 14.07 22.42
C THR A 170 3.52 14.44 22.98
N ASN A 171 3.69 14.29 24.29
CA ASN A 171 4.97 14.45 24.98
C ASN A 171 5.87 13.19 24.95
N TRP A 172 5.54 12.17 24.16
CA TRP A 172 6.26 10.89 24.22
C TRP A 172 7.75 11.04 23.90
N VAL A 173 8.09 11.83 22.87
CA VAL A 173 9.49 12.02 22.44
C VAL A 173 10.28 12.68 23.57
N GLU A 174 9.73 13.71 24.20
CA GLU A 174 10.34 14.45 25.30
C GLU A 174 10.58 13.54 26.51
N MET A 175 9.57 12.79 26.93
CA MET A 175 9.66 11.98 28.14
C MET A 175 10.50 10.71 27.96
N SER A 176 10.61 10.19 26.74
CA SER A 176 11.38 8.97 26.45
C SER A 176 12.87 9.23 26.16
N GLY A 177 13.34 10.47 26.37
CA GLY A 177 14.75 10.84 26.28
C GLY A 177 15.09 11.84 25.17
N GLY A 178 14.08 12.51 24.59
CA GLY A 178 14.27 13.47 23.52
C GLY A 178 14.98 12.80 22.34
N GLN A 179 16.23 13.20 22.08
CA GLN A 179 17.03 12.62 21.00
C GLN A 179 17.35 11.11 21.17
N THR A 180 17.30 10.58 22.40
CA THR A 180 17.48 9.14 22.66
C THR A 180 16.17 8.38 22.80
N ALA A 181 15.04 8.99 22.40
CA ALA A 181 13.71 8.40 22.47
C ALA A 181 13.60 7.07 21.71
N VAL A 182 12.69 6.21 22.17
CA VAL A 182 12.41 4.87 21.64
C VAL A 182 10.93 4.72 21.29
N ILE A 183 10.61 3.68 20.52
CA ILE A 183 9.23 3.38 20.09
C ILE A 183 8.34 3.08 21.29
N TYR A 184 7.12 3.62 21.28
CA TYR A 184 6.08 3.27 22.24
C TYR A 184 5.32 2.00 21.81
N GLN A 185 5.87 0.84 22.14
CA GLN A 185 5.38 -0.46 21.66
C GLN A 185 3.90 -0.79 21.96
N PRO A 186 3.29 -0.37 23.09
CA PRO A 186 1.88 -0.70 23.36
C PRO A 186 0.85 -0.05 22.42
N LEU A 187 1.24 0.98 21.65
CA LEU A 187 0.32 1.81 20.87
C LEU A 187 -0.48 0.99 19.84
N GLY A 188 -1.80 1.08 19.89
CA GLY A 188 -2.70 0.45 18.93
C GLY A 188 -2.77 -1.07 19.02
N ILE A 189 -2.13 -1.69 20.01
CA ILE A 189 -2.15 -3.15 20.22
C ILE A 189 -3.24 -3.51 21.23
N SER A 190 -4.16 -4.39 20.83
CA SER A 190 -5.26 -4.87 21.68
C SER A 190 -4.72 -5.67 22.87
N GLY A 191 -5.19 -5.35 24.07
CA GLY A 191 -4.81 -6.02 25.32
C GLY A 191 -3.53 -5.52 26.00
N LEU A 192 -2.74 -4.64 25.36
CA LEU A 192 -1.61 -3.99 26.03
C LEU A 192 -2.06 -2.70 26.75
N PRO A 193 -1.63 -2.48 28.00
CA PRO A 193 -1.96 -1.27 28.72
C PRO A 193 -1.22 -0.07 28.11
N ILE A 194 -1.92 1.05 28.00
CA ILE A 194 -1.30 2.34 27.65
C ILE A 194 -1.16 3.22 28.90
N MET A 195 -0.13 4.05 28.92
CA MET A 195 0.08 5.10 29.91
C MET A 195 -1.12 6.04 29.95
N ALA A 196 -1.47 6.48 31.17
CA ALA A 196 -2.59 7.38 31.37
C ALA A 196 -2.28 8.78 30.82
N ALA A 197 -3.28 9.40 30.21
CA ALA A 197 -3.24 10.83 29.90
C ALA A 197 -3.42 11.64 31.20
N ALA A 198 -2.82 12.82 31.26
CA ALA A 198 -3.02 13.75 32.36
C ALA A 198 -4.51 14.14 32.45
N PRO A 199 -5.15 14.11 33.63
CA PRO A 199 -6.54 14.50 33.77
C PRO A 199 -6.69 16.02 33.59
N PRO A 200 -7.90 16.54 33.27
CA PRO A 200 -8.12 17.97 33.04
C PRO A 200 -7.68 18.90 34.18
N SER A 201 -7.60 18.40 35.41
CA SER A 201 -7.16 19.15 36.59
C SER A 201 -5.64 19.29 36.75
N ILE A 202 -4.82 18.60 35.94
CA ILE A 202 -3.36 18.69 36.01
C ILE A 202 -2.86 19.57 34.87
N ASP A 203 -2.19 20.67 35.22
CA ASP A 203 -1.48 21.51 34.25
C ASP A 203 -0.30 20.72 33.67
N THR A 204 -0.12 20.79 32.35
CA THR A 204 0.88 20.00 31.62
C THR A 204 1.89 20.86 30.88
N CYS A 205 1.57 22.13 30.65
CA CYS A 205 2.44 23.12 30.03
C CYS A 205 2.53 24.42 30.83
N ARG A 206 3.68 25.08 30.73
CA ARG A 206 3.87 26.51 31.02
C ARG A 206 3.90 27.31 29.73
N SER A 207 3.66 28.62 29.86
CA SER A 207 3.70 29.57 28.76
C SER A 207 5.12 29.75 28.24
N CYS A 208 5.26 29.79 26.92
CA CYS A 208 6.55 29.98 26.24
C CYS A 208 6.93 31.46 26.05
N GLY A 209 6.24 32.40 26.72
CA GLY A 209 6.71 33.78 26.89
C GLY A 209 6.34 34.81 25.81
N GLY A 210 5.51 34.49 24.82
CA GLY A 210 5.04 35.46 23.81
C GLY A 210 3.79 35.01 23.05
N THR A 211 3.04 35.94 22.43
CA THR A 211 1.76 35.70 21.73
C THR A 211 1.86 34.64 20.63
N TYR A 212 3.02 34.50 20.02
CA TYR A 212 3.39 33.47 19.04
C TYR A 212 4.77 32.93 19.39
N SER A 213 4.92 32.38 20.59
CA SER A 213 6.21 31.76 20.91
C SER A 213 6.43 30.55 20.00
N SER A 214 7.39 30.70 19.11
CA SER A 214 7.83 29.76 18.09
C SER A 214 8.80 28.70 18.63
N ASP A 215 9.36 28.95 19.81
CA ASP A 215 10.24 28.00 20.49
C ASP A 215 9.75 27.77 21.92
N CYS A 216 9.26 26.56 22.15
CA CYS A 216 8.69 26.11 23.42
C CYS A 216 9.59 25.09 24.11
N GLN A 217 10.91 25.20 23.97
CA GLN A 217 11.83 24.32 24.66
C GLN A 217 11.57 24.31 26.19
N ASN A 218 11.35 23.10 26.74
CA ASN A 218 11.11 22.87 28.16
C ASN A 218 9.82 23.49 28.72
N ASN A 219 8.79 23.69 27.88
CA ASN A 219 7.49 24.16 28.36
C ASN A 219 6.66 23.08 29.06
N LEU A 220 7.00 21.80 28.90
CA LEU A 220 6.29 20.69 29.53
C LEU A 220 6.62 20.59 31.02
N ILE A 221 5.58 20.54 31.86
CA ILE A 221 5.67 20.44 33.32
C ILE A 221 5.01 19.20 33.90
N VAL A 222 4.46 18.34 33.03
CA VAL A 222 3.80 17.09 33.41
C VAL A 222 4.81 16.09 34.02
N ALA A 223 4.35 15.33 35.01
CA ALA A 223 5.15 14.25 35.60
C ALA A 223 5.47 13.18 34.56
N GLY A 224 6.69 12.60 34.62
CA GLY A 224 7.19 11.61 33.66
C GLY A 224 6.48 10.25 33.62
N ASN A 225 5.32 10.13 34.27
CA ASN A 225 4.45 8.95 34.26
C ASN A 225 3.07 9.21 33.64
N LEU A 226 2.86 10.40 33.06
CA LEU A 226 1.62 10.79 32.39
C LEU A 226 1.92 11.29 30.98
N LEU A 227 1.06 10.90 30.04
CA LEU A 227 1.06 11.48 28.71
C LEU A 227 0.24 12.78 28.70
N THR A 228 0.64 13.73 27.87
CA THR A 228 -0.15 14.91 27.51
C THR A 228 -0.12 15.07 26.01
N SER A 229 -1.13 15.70 25.45
CA SER A 229 -1.14 16.09 24.05
C SER A 229 -1.69 17.49 23.83
N GLY A 230 -1.43 18.05 22.66
CA GLY A 230 -1.85 19.39 22.31
C GLY A 230 -3.35 19.49 22.09
N TYR A 231 -4.01 20.45 22.73
CA TYR A 231 -5.37 20.86 22.35
C TYR A 231 -5.30 21.76 21.13
N LYS A 232 -6.14 21.53 20.11
CA LYS A 232 -6.16 22.34 18.90
C LYS A 232 -7.52 23.00 18.67
N SER A 233 -7.52 24.28 18.32
CA SER A 233 -8.75 24.96 17.92
C SER A 233 -9.36 24.34 16.66
N GLY A 234 -10.70 24.29 16.61
CA GLY A 234 -11.46 23.74 15.48
C GLY A 234 -11.80 22.24 15.62
N GLN A 235 -11.39 21.60 16.72
CA GLN A 235 -11.74 20.22 17.04
C GLN A 235 -12.84 20.12 18.09
N ASP A 236 -13.41 18.92 18.24
CA ASP A 236 -14.49 18.55 19.15
C ASP A 236 -14.12 18.60 20.65
N VAL A 237 -12.84 18.82 20.97
CA VAL A 237 -12.34 18.99 22.33
C VAL A 237 -11.81 20.40 22.55
N VAL A 238 -12.40 21.09 23.53
CA VAL A 238 -11.97 22.43 23.93
C VAL A 238 -10.87 22.34 24.99
N LYS A 239 -9.81 23.12 24.81
CA LYS A 239 -8.75 23.30 25.80
C LYS A 239 -9.36 23.72 27.15
N PRO A 240 -9.16 22.94 28.24
CA PRO A 240 -9.66 23.29 29.56
C PRO A 240 -9.21 24.68 29.98
N ALA A 241 -10.13 25.40 30.64
CA ALA A 241 -9.80 26.67 31.26
C ALA A 241 -8.74 26.46 32.36
N LYS A 242 -7.94 27.50 32.61
CA LYS A 242 -6.86 27.50 33.60
C LYS A 242 -7.30 26.94 34.95
N ASN A 243 -6.38 26.25 35.63
CA ASN A 243 -6.54 26.00 37.05
C ASN A 243 -6.47 27.33 37.83
N PRO A 244 -7.25 27.49 38.93
CA PRO A 244 -7.22 28.71 39.74
C PRO A 244 -5.89 28.78 40.52
N GLY A 245 -4.84 29.35 39.93
CA GLY A 245 -3.55 29.52 40.61
C GLY A 245 -2.41 30.12 39.80
N SER A 246 -2.40 29.95 38.47
CA SER A 246 -1.37 30.49 37.58
C SER A 246 -1.98 30.84 36.22
N VAL A 247 -1.68 32.04 35.70
CA VAL A 247 -1.99 32.41 34.31
C VAL A 247 -0.92 31.92 33.33
N ALA A 248 0.24 31.53 33.85
CA ALA A 248 1.36 31.03 33.04
C ALA A 248 1.26 29.52 32.77
N GLU A 249 0.54 28.76 33.59
CA GLU A 249 0.46 27.30 33.49
C GLU A 249 -0.95 26.84 33.13
N GLY A 250 -1.04 25.70 32.46
CA GLY A 250 -2.28 25.16 31.93
C GLY A 250 -2.07 23.89 31.12
N LYS A 251 -3.08 23.53 30.34
CA LYS A 251 -2.96 22.47 29.33
C LYS A 251 -2.14 22.93 28.13
N CYS A 252 -1.42 22.00 27.50
CA CYS A 252 -0.67 22.28 26.28
C CYS A 252 -1.61 22.54 25.10
N SER A 253 -1.35 23.58 24.33
CA SER A 253 -1.93 23.67 22.98
C SER A 253 -1.16 22.82 22.00
N HIS A 254 -1.75 22.54 20.84
CA HIS A 254 -1.03 21.98 19.71
C HIS A 254 0.04 22.98 19.24
N GLY A 255 -0.36 24.23 19.02
CA GLY A 255 0.52 25.32 18.59
C GLY A 255 0.50 25.57 17.09
N GLY A 256 1.24 26.61 16.69
CA GLY A 256 1.34 27.08 15.30
C GLY A 256 0.44 28.30 15.00
N PRO A 257 0.64 28.98 13.85
CA PRO A 257 0.04 30.29 13.58
C PRO A 257 -1.49 30.29 13.47
N ARG A 258 -2.10 29.11 13.31
CA ARG A 258 -3.55 28.94 13.09
C ARG A 258 -4.25 28.14 14.18
N ASP A 259 -3.55 27.87 15.29
CA ASP A 259 -4.17 27.31 16.49
C ASP A 259 -4.52 28.44 17.46
N SER A 260 -5.78 28.87 17.49
CA SER A 260 -6.21 29.94 18.40
C SER A 260 -6.15 29.52 19.87
N SER A 261 -6.11 28.22 20.17
CA SER A 261 -5.95 27.73 21.55
C SER A 261 -4.55 28.08 22.09
N ALA A 262 -3.56 28.22 21.19
CA ALA A 262 -2.18 28.54 21.50
C ALA A 262 -1.99 29.98 21.98
N THR A 263 -2.95 30.88 21.73
CA THR A 263 -2.83 32.33 22.00
C THR A 263 -3.92 32.87 22.92
N SER A 264 -5.07 32.20 23.03
CA SER A 264 -6.26 32.68 23.75
C SER A 264 -6.41 32.13 25.17
N SER A 265 -5.52 31.23 25.61
CA SER A 265 -5.64 30.48 26.87
C SER A 265 -4.33 30.51 27.68
N ALA A 266 -4.38 30.07 28.95
CA ALA A 266 -3.18 29.86 29.75
C ALA A 266 -2.24 28.83 29.09
N ALA A 267 -0.94 28.91 29.40
CA ALA A 267 0.13 28.20 28.70
C ALA A 267 0.12 28.46 27.18
N VAL A 268 0.52 29.69 26.80
CA VAL A 268 0.67 30.14 25.41
C VAL A 268 1.83 29.40 24.74
N GLY A 269 1.66 29.01 23.47
CA GLY A 269 2.62 28.18 22.71
C GLY A 269 2.00 26.84 22.32
N GLY A 270 2.77 25.75 22.38
CA GLY A 270 2.25 24.41 22.12
C GLY A 270 3.30 23.31 22.23
N ILE A 271 3.01 22.14 21.68
CA ILE A 271 3.82 20.91 21.81
C ILE A 271 4.14 20.22 20.48
N ASN A 272 3.52 20.64 19.37
CA ASN A 272 3.66 19.92 18.10
C ASN A 272 5.08 19.95 17.55
N LYS A 273 5.41 18.90 16.77
CA LYS A 273 6.71 18.65 16.13
C LYS A 273 6.52 18.45 14.63
N ASP A 274 5.53 19.12 14.05
CA ASP A 274 5.07 18.91 12.67
C ASP A 274 6.07 19.34 11.61
N SER A 275 6.94 20.29 11.92
CA SER A 275 7.93 20.90 11.05
C SER A 275 9.19 21.30 11.82
N MET A 276 10.31 21.42 11.10
CA MET A 276 11.55 22.03 11.57
C MET A 276 11.44 23.57 11.67
N ASP A 277 10.41 24.18 11.11
CA ASP A 277 10.18 25.62 11.17
C ASP A 277 9.63 26.03 12.55
N THR A 278 10.43 26.83 13.27
CA THR A 278 10.07 27.41 14.57
C THR A 278 8.70 28.10 14.57
N THR A 279 8.30 28.75 13.47
CA THR A 279 7.03 29.46 13.36
C THR A 279 5.82 28.54 13.46
N TYR A 280 5.95 27.31 12.93
CA TYR A 280 4.84 26.35 12.82
C TYR A 280 4.83 25.33 13.95
N SER A 281 6.02 24.94 14.41
CA SER A 281 6.18 23.91 15.42
C SER A 281 6.91 24.44 16.64
N PRO A 282 6.20 24.61 17.77
CA PRO A 282 6.84 25.04 19.00
C PRO A 282 7.96 24.09 19.45
N HIS A 283 7.88 22.80 19.11
CA HIS A 283 8.89 21.78 19.41
C HIS A 283 9.64 21.34 18.13
N HIS A 284 9.88 22.26 17.20
CA HIS A 284 10.57 22.00 15.94
C HIS A 284 11.91 21.23 16.10
N HIS A 285 12.65 21.47 17.19
CA HIS A 285 13.91 20.81 17.51
C HIS A 285 13.80 19.29 17.74
N LEU A 286 12.57 18.74 17.82
CA LEU A 286 12.29 17.30 17.94
C LEU A 286 11.58 16.74 16.71
N HIS A 287 11.35 17.53 15.66
CA HIS A 287 10.66 17.07 14.45
C HIS A 287 11.34 15.86 13.80
N GLU A 288 12.64 15.96 13.53
CA GLU A 288 13.42 14.85 12.95
C GLU A 288 13.29 13.59 13.82
N LYS A 289 13.41 13.73 15.14
CA LYS A 289 13.33 12.59 16.04
C LYS A 289 11.94 11.96 16.10
N ALA A 290 10.89 12.77 16.07
CA ALA A 290 9.52 12.30 16.00
C ALA A 290 9.27 11.53 14.70
N ALA A 291 9.78 12.04 13.58
CA ALA A 291 9.69 11.38 12.28
C ALA A 291 10.47 10.05 12.24
N GLU A 292 11.69 9.99 12.78
CA GLU A 292 12.47 8.75 12.90
C GLU A 292 11.71 7.66 13.65
N LEU A 293 11.14 8.00 14.81
CA LEU A 293 10.34 7.06 15.61
C LEU A 293 9.08 6.61 14.87
N ALA A 294 8.44 7.52 14.14
CA ALA A 294 7.27 7.20 13.35
C ALA A 294 7.60 6.29 12.14
N ILE A 295 8.76 6.48 11.50
CA ILE A 295 9.30 5.59 10.46
C ILE A 295 9.55 4.20 11.04
N ASP A 296 10.28 4.12 12.15
CA ASP A 296 10.64 2.83 12.75
C ASP A 296 9.42 2.11 13.33
N HIS A 297 8.42 2.85 13.84
CA HIS A 297 7.16 2.26 14.30
C HIS A 297 6.26 1.84 13.13
N THR A 298 6.27 2.58 12.01
CA THR A 298 5.61 2.15 10.76
C THR A 298 6.22 0.85 10.26
N ARG A 299 7.55 0.72 10.29
CA ARG A 299 8.25 -0.54 9.99
C ARG A 299 7.81 -1.65 10.96
N LEU A 300 7.87 -1.39 12.27
CA LEU A 300 7.50 -2.34 13.32
C LEU A 300 6.06 -2.85 13.18
N PHE A 301 5.12 -2.01 12.77
CA PHE A 301 3.74 -2.40 12.49
C PHE A 301 3.66 -3.59 11.50
N PHE A 302 4.53 -3.64 10.50
CA PHE A 302 4.58 -4.75 9.54
C PHE A 302 5.40 -5.94 10.04
N GLU A 303 6.54 -5.68 10.70
CA GLU A 303 7.58 -6.70 10.92
C GLU A 303 7.74 -7.18 12.38
N ASP A 304 6.98 -6.65 13.34
CA ASP A 304 7.10 -7.09 14.74
C ASP A 304 6.95 -8.63 14.87
N PRO A 305 7.83 -9.32 15.61
CA PRO A 305 7.85 -10.78 15.65
C PRO A 305 6.64 -11.40 16.36
N THR A 306 5.88 -10.60 17.12
CA THR A 306 4.70 -11.04 17.88
C THR A 306 3.42 -10.44 17.29
N TYR A 307 3.42 -9.14 17.04
CA TYR A 307 2.28 -8.34 16.64
C TYR A 307 2.41 -7.79 15.22
N GLY A 308 3.45 -8.11 14.46
CA GLY A 308 3.64 -7.58 13.11
C GLY A 308 2.56 -8.08 12.17
N LEU A 309 2.08 -7.23 11.25
CA LEU A 309 1.05 -7.61 10.29
C LEU A 309 1.46 -8.89 9.53
N ARG A 310 2.70 -8.94 9.04
CA ARG A 310 3.25 -10.11 8.34
C ARG A 310 3.17 -11.38 9.19
N LYS A 311 3.53 -11.29 10.47
CA LYS A 311 3.48 -12.41 11.41
C LYS A 311 2.06 -12.97 11.56
N LEU A 312 1.06 -12.08 11.57
CA LEU A 312 -0.34 -12.43 11.82
C LEU A 312 -1.08 -12.93 10.58
N VAL A 313 -0.71 -12.48 9.37
CA VAL A 313 -1.42 -12.83 8.12
C VAL A 313 -0.65 -13.77 7.20
N GLY A 314 0.65 -13.94 7.43
CA GLY A 314 1.54 -14.78 6.62
C GLY A 314 2.12 -14.07 5.39
N ASP A 315 3.19 -14.66 4.86
CA ASP A 315 4.00 -14.07 3.79
C ASP A 315 3.23 -13.92 2.47
N ASP A 316 2.28 -14.80 2.18
CA ASP A 316 1.50 -14.73 0.95
C ASP A 316 0.63 -13.48 0.91
N LYS A 317 -0.15 -13.24 1.97
CA LYS A 317 -1.03 -12.07 2.07
C LYS A 317 -0.23 -10.78 2.24
N PHE A 318 0.89 -10.82 2.94
CA PHE A 318 1.80 -9.68 3.04
C PHE A 318 2.31 -9.26 1.67
N GLN A 319 2.75 -10.22 0.85
CA GLN A 319 3.24 -9.94 -0.49
C GLN A 319 2.13 -9.41 -1.42
N ASP A 320 0.92 -9.96 -1.33
CA ASP A 320 -0.21 -9.54 -2.16
C ASP A 320 -0.73 -8.14 -1.75
N LEU A 321 -0.78 -7.86 -0.44
CA LEU A 321 -1.18 -6.57 0.13
C LEU A 321 -0.31 -5.41 -0.38
N LEU A 322 1.01 -5.60 -0.34
CA LEU A 322 2.00 -4.62 -0.78
C LEU A 322 2.38 -4.78 -2.26
N GLN A 323 1.77 -5.75 -2.96
CA GLN A 323 2.02 -6.05 -4.37
C GLN A 323 3.51 -6.26 -4.71
N ILE A 324 4.24 -6.96 -3.84
CA ILE A 324 5.71 -7.12 -3.95
C ILE A 324 6.17 -8.39 -4.67
N ARG A 325 5.24 -9.28 -5.05
CA ARG A 325 5.55 -10.45 -5.87
C ARG A 325 6.02 -10.05 -7.26
N SER A 326 7.00 -10.76 -7.79
CA SER A 326 7.42 -10.65 -9.18
C SER A 326 6.38 -11.22 -10.14
N GLY A 327 6.37 -10.71 -11.38
CA GLY A 327 5.58 -11.26 -12.49
C GLY A 327 4.20 -10.61 -12.71
N ASN A 328 3.71 -10.77 -13.94
CA ASN A 328 2.33 -10.44 -14.34
C ASN A 328 1.50 -11.74 -14.42
N SER A 329 0.26 -11.69 -14.91
CA SER A 329 -0.49 -12.91 -15.20
C SER A 329 0.11 -13.65 -16.40
N LEU A 330 0.23 -14.98 -16.30
CA LEU A 330 0.41 -15.87 -17.44
C LEU A 330 -0.95 -16.49 -17.78
N VAL A 331 -1.46 -16.17 -18.95
CA VAL A 331 -2.85 -16.49 -19.31
C VAL A 331 -2.88 -17.38 -20.55
N PHE A 332 -3.56 -18.53 -20.43
CA PHE A 332 -3.82 -19.44 -21.53
C PHE A 332 -5.31 -19.43 -21.86
N VAL A 333 -5.65 -19.17 -23.12
CA VAL A 333 -7.01 -19.22 -23.66
C VAL A 333 -7.04 -20.34 -24.68
N ILE A 334 -7.67 -21.46 -24.37
CA ILE A 334 -7.56 -22.70 -25.12
C ILE A 334 -8.92 -23.12 -25.66
N ASP A 335 -8.97 -23.29 -26.98
CA ASP A 335 -10.07 -23.95 -27.67
C ASP A 335 -10.12 -25.43 -27.29
N THR A 336 -11.29 -25.89 -26.85
CA THR A 336 -11.52 -27.28 -26.42
C THR A 336 -12.47 -28.04 -27.34
N THR A 337 -12.73 -27.50 -28.53
CA THR A 337 -13.55 -28.14 -29.57
C THR A 337 -12.90 -29.43 -30.08
N GLY A 338 -13.71 -30.34 -30.63
CA GLY A 338 -13.23 -31.64 -31.11
C GLY A 338 -12.16 -31.54 -32.21
N SER A 339 -12.15 -30.47 -33.00
CA SER A 339 -11.17 -30.23 -34.09
C SER A 339 -9.74 -30.06 -33.57
N MET A 340 -9.59 -29.52 -32.36
CA MET A 340 -8.31 -29.37 -31.66
C MET A 340 -7.64 -30.71 -31.30
N GLY A 341 -8.28 -31.87 -31.51
CA GLY A 341 -7.77 -33.18 -31.09
C GLY A 341 -6.39 -33.56 -31.64
N LYS A 342 -5.95 -33.00 -32.77
CA LYS A 342 -4.58 -33.22 -33.27
C LYS A 342 -3.55 -32.28 -32.64
N ASP A 343 -3.99 -31.14 -32.12
CA ASP A 343 -3.13 -30.07 -31.64
C ASP A 343 -3.07 -30.02 -30.10
N ILE A 344 -4.08 -30.54 -29.41
CA ILE A 344 -4.22 -30.38 -27.94
C ILE A 344 -3.01 -30.92 -27.17
N ALA A 345 -2.43 -32.06 -27.58
CA ALA A 345 -1.24 -32.61 -26.95
C ALA A 345 -0.02 -31.66 -27.09
N ALA A 346 0.11 -30.99 -28.25
CA ALA A 346 1.15 -29.99 -28.47
C ALA A 346 0.91 -28.72 -27.64
N VAL A 347 -0.35 -28.28 -27.53
CA VAL A 347 -0.76 -27.16 -26.66
C VAL A 347 -0.43 -27.46 -25.20
N GLN A 348 -0.81 -28.64 -24.69
CA GLN A 348 -0.51 -29.08 -23.33
C GLN A 348 0.99 -29.10 -23.05
N ASN A 349 1.78 -29.69 -23.96
CA ASN A 349 3.23 -29.72 -23.83
C ASN A 349 3.85 -28.31 -23.83
N LYS A 350 3.44 -27.44 -24.77
CA LYS A 350 4.03 -26.10 -24.89
C LYS A 350 3.67 -25.20 -23.72
N THR A 351 2.43 -25.26 -23.25
CA THR A 351 2.00 -24.49 -22.08
C THR A 351 2.66 -24.98 -20.79
N ALA A 352 2.82 -26.31 -20.62
CA ALA A 352 3.56 -26.88 -19.48
C ALA A 352 5.06 -26.52 -19.50
N GLU A 353 5.68 -26.47 -20.68
CA GLU A 353 7.05 -26.00 -20.86
C GLU A 353 7.21 -24.54 -20.38
N ILE A 354 6.35 -23.63 -20.85
CA ILE A 354 6.37 -22.21 -20.43
C ILE A 354 6.24 -22.06 -18.90
N VAL A 355 5.34 -22.83 -18.27
CA VAL A 355 5.19 -22.81 -16.81
C VAL A 355 6.45 -23.34 -16.11
N SER A 356 7.05 -24.40 -16.65
CA SER A 356 8.24 -25.03 -16.06
C SER A 356 9.49 -24.16 -16.18
N GLU A 357 9.69 -23.46 -17.30
CA GLU A 357 10.82 -22.55 -17.54
C GLU A 357 10.80 -21.33 -16.62
N THR A 358 9.61 -20.89 -16.21
CA THR A 358 9.45 -19.70 -15.37
C THR A 358 9.41 -20.02 -13.88
N LYS A 359 9.07 -21.26 -13.50
CA LYS A 359 8.97 -21.72 -12.11
C LYS A 359 10.29 -21.50 -11.34
N GLY A 360 10.21 -20.78 -10.22
CA GLY A 360 11.37 -20.52 -9.35
C GLY A 360 12.38 -19.50 -9.89
N THR A 361 12.06 -18.82 -10.99
CA THR A 361 12.88 -17.74 -11.56
C THR A 361 12.31 -16.36 -11.20
N PRO A 362 13.09 -15.27 -11.29
CA PRO A 362 12.54 -13.91 -11.17
C PRO A 362 11.46 -13.56 -12.21
N ASN A 363 11.39 -14.32 -13.30
CA ASN A 363 10.37 -14.19 -14.35
C ASN A 363 9.11 -15.01 -14.06
N ALA A 364 9.02 -15.67 -12.91
CA ALA A 364 7.82 -16.41 -12.51
C ALA A 364 6.59 -15.49 -12.57
N PRO A 365 5.49 -15.91 -13.22
CA PRO A 365 4.22 -15.19 -13.20
C PRO A 365 3.71 -15.03 -11.77
N TYR A 366 3.03 -13.91 -11.50
CA TYR A 366 2.32 -13.69 -10.24
C TYR A 366 1.20 -14.70 -10.04
N ASN A 367 0.45 -14.94 -11.12
CA ASN A 367 -0.63 -15.90 -11.17
C ASN A 367 -0.77 -16.49 -12.56
N TYR A 368 -1.40 -17.66 -12.60
CA TYR A 368 -1.73 -18.41 -13.78
C TYR A 368 -3.24 -18.39 -13.97
N ILE A 369 -3.68 -18.18 -15.22
CA ILE A 369 -5.09 -18.16 -15.58
C ILE A 369 -5.28 -19.10 -16.77
N LEU A 370 -6.16 -20.08 -16.62
CA LEU A 370 -6.62 -20.94 -17.69
C LEU A 370 -8.05 -20.57 -18.03
N VAL A 371 -8.28 -20.19 -19.28
CA VAL A 371 -9.61 -20.05 -19.87
C VAL A 371 -9.77 -21.11 -20.94
N THR A 372 -10.78 -21.96 -20.82
CA THR A 372 -11.18 -22.86 -21.91
C THR A 372 -12.44 -22.30 -22.56
N PHE A 373 -12.57 -22.43 -23.87
CA PHE A 373 -13.81 -22.12 -24.57
C PHE A 373 -14.20 -23.25 -25.54
N ASN A 374 -15.49 -23.33 -25.84
CA ASN A 374 -16.08 -24.33 -26.72
C ASN A 374 -17.33 -23.74 -27.42
N ASP A 375 -17.98 -24.52 -28.27
CA ASP A 375 -19.31 -24.25 -28.83
C ASP A 375 -20.33 -25.26 -28.29
N PRO A 376 -21.37 -24.79 -27.57
CA PRO A 376 -21.80 -23.40 -27.40
C PRO A 376 -20.94 -22.56 -26.45
N GLY A 377 -20.86 -21.25 -26.70
CA GLY A 377 -19.98 -20.32 -25.97
C GLY A 377 -20.23 -20.19 -24.45
N ASN A 378 -21.35 -20.71 -23.94
CA ASN A 378 -21.62 -20.80 -22.50
C ASN A 378 -20.77 -21.88 -21.79
N GLU A 379 -20.04 -22.72 -22.53
CA GLU A 379 -19.06 -23.68 -22.00
C GLU A 379 -17.71 -23.03 -21.68
N THR A 380 -17.59 -21.70 -21.79
CA THR A 380 -16.36 -20.99 -21.40
C THR A 380 -16.13 -21.10 -19.90
N THR A 381 -14.97 -21.62 -19.49
CA THR A 381 -14.58 -21.73 -18.07
C THR A 381 -13.38 -20.86 -17.76
N VAL A 382 -13.26 -20.39 -16.51
CA VAL A 382 -12.12 -19.60 -16.03
C VAL A 382 -11.61 -20.20 -14.73
N GLN A 383 -10.33 -20.54 -14.70
CA GLN A 383 -9.62 -21.03 -13.52
C GLN A 383 -8.40 -20.15 -13.26
N LYS A 384 -8.12 -19.81 -11.99
CA LYS A 384 -7.01 -18.95 -11.57
C LYS A 384 -6.30 -19.54 -10.36
N THR A 385 -4.97 -19.55 -10.38
CA THR A 385 -4.13 -20.00 -9.27
C THR A 385 -2.84 -19.20 -9.20
N THR A 386 -2.20 -19.12 -8.04
CA THR A 386 -0.82 -18.65 -7.86
C THR A 386 0.17 -19.82 -7.82
N ASN A 387 -0.32 -21.06 -7.74
CA ASN A 387 0.49 -22.26 -7.65
C ASN A 387 0.78 -22.84 -9.05
N PRO A 388 2.07 -22.92 -9.47
CA PRO A 388 2.45 -23.49 -10.77
C PRO A 388 2.03 -24.96 -10.92
N ASP A 389 1.94 -25.73 -9.83
CA ASP A 389 1.58 -27.15 -9.90
C ASP A 389 0.08 -27.36 -10.16
N ASP A 390 -0.75 -26.41 -9.73
CA ASP A 390 -2.20 -26.46 -10.00
C ASP A 390 -2.51 -26.19 -11.47
N ILE A 391 -1.89 -25.17 -12.07
CA ILE A 391 -2.08 -24.88 -13.50
C ILE A 391 -1.55 -26.02 -14.37
N GLN A 392 -0.41 -26.65 -14.02
CA GLN A 392 0.10 -27.81 -14.76
C GLN A 392 -0.90 -28.97 -14.73
N ARG A 393 -1.52 -29.22 -13.56
CA ARG A 393 -2.57 -30.25 -13.42
C ARG A 393 -3.80 -29.92 -14.26
N TRP A 394 -4.23 -28.66 -14.28
CA TRP A 394 -5.37 -28.22 -15.10
C TRP A 394 -5.09 -28.36 -16.59
N LEU A 395 -3.91 -27.94 -17.05
CA LEU A 395 -3.49 -28.07 -18.46
C LEU A 395 -3.47 -29.54 -18.89
N ALA A 396 -2.89 -30.43 -18.08
CA ALA A 396 -2.85 -31.87 -18.35
C ALA A 396 -4.24 -32.53 -18.37
N ALA A 397 -5.23 -31.93 -17.70
CA ALA A 397 -6.59 -32.45 -17.62
C ALA A 397 -7.51 -31.98 -18.76
N ILE A 398 -7.05 -31.09 -19.65
CA ILE A 398 -7.87 -30.61 -20.77
C ILE A 398 -8.26 -31.77 -21.68
N GLN A 399 -9.54 -31.85 -22.01
CA GLN A 399 -10.09 -32.78 -22.99
C GLN A 399 -10.78 -31.97 -24.09
N VAL A 400 -10.77 -32.52 -25.31
CA VAL A 400 -11.46 -31.93 -26.46
C VAL A 400 -12.78 -32.64 -26.71
N HIS A 401 -13.82 -31.86 -27.03
CA HIS A 401 -15.16 -32.35 -27.33
C HIS A 401 -15.98 -31.28 -28.07
N GLY A 402 -17.09 -31.66 -28.69
CA GLY A 402 -18.01 -30.69 -29.29
C GLY A 402 -17.43 -29.96 -30.52
N GLY A 403 -17.94 -28.76 -30.79
CA GLY A 403 -17.53 -27.94 -31.94
C GLY A 403 -18.11 -28.41 -33.27
N ASP A 404 -19.37 -28.86 -33.28
CA ASP A 404 -20.04 -29.46 -34.45
C ASP A 404 -20.00 -28.57 -35.72
N ASP A 405 -19.82 -27.25 -35.56
CA ASP A 405 -19.65 -26.29 -36.64
C ASP A 405 -18.57 -25.22 -36.39
N CYS A 406 -17.70 -25.01 -37.39
CA CYS A 406 -16.76 -23.89 -37.44
C CYS A 406 -17.48 -22.68 -38.08
N PRO A 407 -17.49 -21.47 -37.48
CA PRO A 407 -16.52 -20.89 -36.52
C PRO A 407 -16.80 -21.09 -35.01
N GLU A 408 -15.87 -20.68 -34.14
CA GLU A 408 -15.85 -20.96 -32.68
C GLU A 408 -15.82 -19.70 -31.79
N PHE A 409 -16.14 -19.79 -30.49
CA PHE A 409 -16.31 -18.62 -29.58
C PHE A 409 -15.00 -18.03 -28.97
N SER A 410 -13.94 -17.92 -29.76
CA SER A 410 -12.63 -17.50 -29.26
C SER A 410 -12.60 -16.08 -28.65
N LEU A 411 -13.42 -15.13 -29.12
CA LEU A 411 -13.47 -13.79 -28.54
C LEU A 411 -14.15 -13.79 -27.17
N THR A 412 -15.09 -14.68 -26.91
CA THR A 412 -15.68 -14.88 -25.58
C THR A 412 -14.63 -15.38 -24.59
N GLY A 413 -13.78 -16.33 -25.00
CA GLY A 413 -12.63 -16.78 -24.20
C GLY A 413 -11.65 -15.62 -23.90
N ILE A 414 -11.28 -14.84 -24.92
CA ILE A 414 -10.36 -13.70 -24.75
C ILE A 414 -10.96 -12.62 -23.84
N GLN A 415 -12.25 -12.35 -23.96
CA GLN A 415 -12.95 -11.42 -23.08
C GLN A 415 -12.85 -11.87 -21.62
N ALA A 416 -13.22 -13.13 -21.34
CA ALA A 416 -13.17 -13.70 -20.00
C ALA A 416 -11.76 -13.62 -19.41
N ALA A 417 -10.75 -13.99 -20.19
CA ALA A 417 -9.33 -13.90 -19.84
C ALA A 417 -8.90 -12.46 -19.52
N SER A 418 -9.25 -11.51 -20.39
CA SER A 418 -8.86 -10.11 -20.25
C SER A 418 -9.52 -9.44 -19.04
N THR A 419 -10.72 -9.87 -18.65
CA THR A 419 -11.41 -9.37 -17.44
C THR A 419 -10.65 -9.73 -16.16
N VAL A 420 -10.10 -10.94 -16.06
CA VAL A 420 -9.43 -11.42 -14.83
C VAL A 420 -7.90 -11.24 -14.84
N ALA A 421 -7.30 -11.01 -16.00
CA ALA A 421 -5.86 -10.77 -16.14
C ALA A 421 -5.43 -9.45 -15.50
N MET A 422 -4.22 -9.44 -14.93
CA MET A 422 -3.60 -8.21 -14.45
C MET A 422 -3.08 -7.36 -15.62
N PRO A 423 -2.93 -6.03 -15.45
CA PRO A 423 -2.33 -5.19 -16.47
C PRO A 423 -0.92 -5.64 -16.89
N ASN A 424 -0.53 -5.36 -18.14
CA ASN A 424 0.76 -5.70 -18.77
C ASN A 424 1.05 -7.21 -18.89
N SER A 425 0.03 -8.06 -18.77
CA SER A 425 0.15 -9.52 -18.84
C SER A 425 0.22 -10.05 -20.27
N ASN A 426 0.80 -11.23 -20.45
CA ASN A 426 0.78 -11.97 -21.72
C ASN A 426 -0.42 -12.92 -21.75
N VAL A 427 -1.15 -12.93 -22.87
CA VAL A 427 -2.29 -13.81 -23.11
C VAL A 427 -2.00 -14.65 -24.35
N PHE A 428 -1.94 -15.96 -24.20
CA PHE A 428 -1.70 -16.90 -25.30
C PHE A 428 -3.02 -17.57 -25.68
N VAL A 429 -3.45 -17.37 -26.93
CA VAL A 429 -4.70 -17.90 -27.47
C VAL A 429 -4.39 -19.05 -28.42
N PHE A 430 -4.94 -20.23 -28.15
CA PHE A 430 -4.78 -21.44 -28.95
C PHE A 430 -6.12 -21.83 -29.56
N THR A 431 -6.22 -21.90 -30.89
CA THR A 431 -7.44 -22.28 -31.61
C THR A 431 -7.11 -22.71 -33.04
N ASP A 432 -7.93 -23.57 -33.64
CA ASP A 432 -7.83 -23.93 -35.06
C ASP A 432 -8.97 -23.33 -35.91
N ALA A 433 -9.76 -22.43 -35.33
CA ALA A 433 -10.96 -21.86 -35.92
C ALA A 433 -10.99 -20.33 -35.93
N THR A 434 -11.77 -19.75 -36.85
CA THR A 434 -12.10 -18.31 -36.85
C THR A 434 -13.16 -17.99 -35.78
N PRO A 435 -13.24 -16.74 -35.28
CA PRO A 435 -14.22 -16.37 -34.25
C PRO A 435 -15.68 -16.33 -34.77
N LYS A 436 -16.61 -16.87 -34.00
CA LYS A 436 -18.08 -16.88 -34.22
C LYS A 436 -18.76 -15.63 -33.66
N ASP A 437 -18.05 -14.88 -32.83
CA ASP A 437 -18.55 -13.73 -32.07
C ASP A 437 -17.82 -12.40 -32.35
N PRO A 438 -17.65 -12.00 -33.64
CA PRO A 438 -16.87 -10.83 -34.05
C PRO A 438 -17.39 -9.50 -33.49
N GLN A 439 -18.65 -9.42 -33.08
CA GLN A 439 -19.22 -8.25 -32.43
C GLN A 439 -18.50 -7.83 -31.14
N LYS A 440 -17.73 -8.73 -30.51
CA LYS A 440 -16.98 -8.45 -29.27
C LYS A 440 -15.65 -7.73 -29.47
N ILE A 441 -15.15 -7.64 -30.72
CA ILE A 441 -13.82 -7.09 -31.02
C ILE A 441 -13.60 -5.72 -30.38
N ASN A 442 -14.53 -4.77 -30.57
CA ASN A 442 -14.35 -3.40 -30.07
C ASN A 442 -14.23 -3.34 -28.54
N TYR A 443 -15.04 -4.12 -27.82
CA TYR A 443 -14.98 -4.17 -26.35
C TYR A 443 -13.66 -4.79 -25.87
N ILE A 444 -13.23 -5.88 -26.51
CA ILE A 444 -11.98 -6.57 -26.19
C ILE A 444 -10.78 -5.68 -26.48
N THR A 445 -10.75 -4.97 -27.61
CA THR A 445 -9.68 -4.02 -27.94
C THR A 445 -9.54 -2.91 -26.91
N SER A 446 -10.66 -2.35 -26.44
CA SER A 446 -10.64 -1.36 -25.35
C SER A 446 -10.05 -1.94 -24.07
N LEU A 447 -10.47 -3.14 -23.67
CA LEU A 447 -10.00 -3.80 -22.46
C LEU A 447 -8.52 -4.19 -22.52
N ILE A 448 -8.06 -4.72 -23.67
CA ILE A 448 -6.66 -5.03 -23.94
C ILE A 448 -5.81 -3.76 -23.88
N THR A 449 -6.28 -2.66 -24.46
CA THR A 449 -5.56 -1.38 -24.48
C THR A 449 -5.46 -0.77 -23.09
N GLU A 450 -6.58 -0.74 -22.35
CA GLU A 450 -6.64 -0.24 -20.97
C GLU A 450 -5.66 -0.99 -20.07
N LYS A 451 -5.69 -2.32 -20.12
CA LYS A 451 -4.81 -3.18 -19.33
C LYS A 451 -3.43 -3.40 -19.97
N LYS A 452 -3.14 -2.85 -21.15
CA LYS A 452 -1.89 -3.06 -21.91
C LYS A 452 -1.53 -4.55 -22.05
N LEU A 453 -2.54 -5.40 -22.28
CA LEU A 453 -2.34 -6.84 -22.45
C LEU A 453 -1.62 -7.13 -23.77
N ARG A 454 -0.77 -8.15 -23.78
CA ARG A 454 -0.08 -8.63 -24.98
C ARG A 454 -0.70 -9.95 -25.41
N VAL A 455 -1.65 -9.88 -26.33
CA VAL A 455 -2.37 -11.05 -26.83
C VAL A 455 -1.62 -11.66 -28.02
N GLN A 456 -1.27 -12.93 -27.91
CA GLN A 456 -0.56 -13.70 -28.93
C GLN A 456 -1.45 -14.84 -29.40
N PHE A 457 -1.70 -14.89 -30.70
CA PHE A 457 -2.53 -15.92 -31.32
C PHE A 457 -1.65 -17.03 -31.89
N LEU A 458 -1.95 -18.27 -31.51
CA LEU A 458 -1.33 -19.50 -31.96
C LEU A 458 -2.40 -20.31 -32.69
N VAL A 459 -2.49 -20.10 -34.00
CA VAL A 459 -3.57 -20.64 -34.85
C VAL A 459 -3.03 -21.71 -35.79
N THR A 460 -3.65 -22.91 -35.78
CA THR A 460 -3.22 -24.07 -36.58
C THR A 460 -4.13 -24.36 -37.78
N GLY A 461 -5.32 -23.75 -37.83
CA GLY A 461 -6.33 -24.00 -38.87
C GLY A 461 -7.12 -22.74 -39.28
N SER A 462 -8.04 -22.92 -40.23
CA SER A 462 -9.02 -21.90 -40.61
C SER A 462 -10.32 -22.57 -41.04
N CYS A 463 -11.47 -21.95 -40.74
CA CYS A 463 -12.80 -22.48 -41.11
C CYS A 463 -13.08 -22.54 -42.62
N THR A 464 -12.08 -22.31 -43.47
CA THR A 464 -12.20 -22.42 -44.93
C THR A 464 -12.15 -23.88 -45.34
N ARG A 465 -13.27 -24.42 -45.86
CA ARG A 465 -13.30 -25.73 -46.54
C ARG A 465 -12.33 -25.74 -47.73
N LYS A 466 -11.10 -26.20 -47.52
CA LYS A 466 -10.27 -26.92 -48.50
C LYS A 466 -9.06 -27.56 -47.80
N ARG A 467 -9.03 -28.90 -47.80
CA ARG A 467 -7.78 -29.67 -47.62
C ARG A 467 -6.82 -29.24 -48.72
N VAL A 468 -5.72 -28.59 -48.36
CA VAL A 468 -4.50 -28.60 -49.16
C VAL A 468 -3.36 -29.00 -48.24
N SER A 469 -2.55 -29.91 -48.75
CA SER A 469 -1.40 -30.53 -48.10
C SER A 469 -0.37 -29.52 -47.58
N HIS A 470 0.39 -29.97 -46.58
CA HIS A 470 1.58 -29.32 -46.00
C HIS A 470 2.36 -28.42 -46.96
N ASP A 471 2.71 -27.21 -46.49
CA ASP A 471 4.13 -26.87 -46.30
C ASP A 471 4.34 -25.61 -45.43
N HIS A 472 5.37 -25.72 -44.59
CA HIS A 472 6.16 -24.76 -43.82
C HIS A 472 5.55 -23.50 -43.13
N ILE A 473 5.86 -23.46 -41.83
CA ILE A 473 5.55 -22.45 -40.82
C ILE A 473 6.35 -21.16 -41.06
N HIS A 474 5.66 -20.01 -41.10
CA HIS A 474 6.26 -18.71 -40.81
C HIS A 474 5.32 -17.85 -39.94
N PRO A 475 5.82 -17.24 -38.86
CA PRO A 475 5.04 -16.33 -38.04
C PRO A 475 4.76 -15.04 -38.82
N ARG A 476 3.47 -14.69 -38.99
CA ARG A 476 3.08 -13.35 -39.42
C ARG A 476 2.75 -12.54 -38.18
N ASN A 477 3.58 -11.53 -37.91
CA ASN A 477 3.20 -10.41 -37.06
C ASN A 477 2.05 -9.67 -37.76
N VAL A 478 0.99 -9.40 -37.02
CA VAL A 478 0.00 -8.39 -37.38
C VAL A 478 0.24 -7.24 -36.40
N ASP A 479 0.71 -6.13 -36.95
CA ASP A 479 0.92 -4.86 -36.24
C ASP A 479 -0.39 -4.26 -35.72
#